data_AF-A0A1Y3N7A0-F1
#
_entry.id   AF-A0A1Y3N7A0-F1
#
_cell.length_a   1.000
_cell.length_b   1.000
_cell.length_c   1.000
_cell.angle_alpha   90.00
_cell.angle_beta   90.00
_cell.angle_gamma   90.00
#
_symmetry.space_group_name_H-M   'P 1'
#
loop_
_entity.id
_entity.type
_entity.pdbx_description
1 polymer ?
#
loop_
_entity_poly.entity_id
_entity_poly.type
_entity_poly.pdbx_seq_one_letter_code
_entity_poly.pdbx_strand_id
1 'polypeptide(L)'
;MKFSVCASIISLTLFKYANAACAGPYAQCGGNNFSGEACCESGYKCVAINEWYSQCQEDATSTQSATQNNAANDNANNNEYQWNNDNNNYQWDNNNNNYQWNNENAEKVKDVPTAVWLAWDGAPGEVEGHLVAAGSKTVVFLLYMIPTRDCNSNASAGGASDLNKYKGYIDDISNTIKSHPESKVVMVVEPDTLGNLVTGSSEACKNVHTLHKNALSYAVDVFGAWIMLVFTLMPLTVCDNAPHGKIRGLSTNVSNYQPVYSEYQYHEKLAASLAAVGVNDIHFIVDTGRDGVDVTETFSKQQTWCNFIGAGLGPRPQ
;
A
#
# COMPACT_ATOMS: atom_id res chain seq x y z
N MET A 1 29.67 50.35 16.09
CA MET A 1 28.39 51.02 16.41
C MET A 1 27.66 51.31 15.11
N LYS A 2 26.46 50.71 14.94
CA LYS A 2 25.28 51.14 14.13
C LYS A 2 25.52 51.45 12.62
N PHE A 3 24.69 51.06 11.63
CA PHE A 3 23.22 51.01 11.53
C PHE A 3 22.76 50.06 10.40
N SER A 4 21.56 49.49 10.56
CA SER A 4 20.73 48.84 9.53
C SER A 4 20.34 49.78 8.39
N VAL A 5 20.11 49.23 7.19
CA VAL A 5 19.02 49.65 6.29
C VAL A 5 18.48 48.43 5.52
N CYS A 6 17.20 48.11 5.73
CA CYS A 6 16.37 47.34 4.81
C CYS A 6 16.01 48.20 3.59
N ALA A 7 16.09 47.65 2.38
CA ALA A 7 15.48 48.26 1.21
C ALA A 7 14.74 47.21 0.38
N SER A 8 13.41 47.32 0.40
CA SER A 8 12.47 46.66 -0.49
C SER A 8 12.73 47.05 -1.95
N ILE A 9 12.74 46.07 -2.85
CA ILE A 9 12.49 46.30 -4.28
C ILE A 9 11.35 45.39 -4.69
N ILE A 10 10.17 45.98 -4.76
CA ILE A 10 9.04 45.47 -5.53
C ILE A 10 9.39 45.76 -7.00
N SER A 11 9.58 44.71 -7.80
CA SER A 11 9.49 44.81 -9.25
C SER A 11 8.49 43.75 -9.72
N LEU A 12 7.29 44.21 -10.07
CA LEU A 12 6.31 43.43 -10.81
C LEU A 12 6.88 43.16 -12.20
N THR A 13 7.15 41.90 -12.51
CA THR A 13 6.78 41.26 -13.79
C THR A 13 7.04 39.75 -13.67
N LEU A 14 5.98 38.97 -13.46
CA LEU A 14 5.97 37.57 -13.90
C LEU A 14 4.79 37.40 -14.86
N PHE A 15 5.12 37.23 -16.12
CA PHE A 15 4.23 36.63 -17.11
C PHE A 15 3.83 35.24 -16.58
N LYS A 16 2.55 35.08 -16.24
CA LYS A 16 1.94 33.76 -16.06
C LYS A 16 1.86 33.10 -17.43
N TYR A 17 2.86 32.31 -17.79
CA TYR A 17 2.65 31.18 -18.69
C TYR A 17 2.22 29.99 -17.84
N ALA A 18 0.96 30.00 -17.42
CA ALA A 18 0.29 28.74 -17.10
C ALA A 18 -0.15 28.16 -18.45
N ASN A 19 0.64 27.24 -19.01
CA ASN A 19 0.04 26.27 -19.91
C ASN A 19 -0.96 25.51 -19.03
N ALA A 20 -2.25 25.71 -19.28
CA ALA A 20 -3.29 24.87 -18.69
C ALA A 20 -3.11 23.47 -19.27
N ALA A 21 -2.26 22.66 -18.63
CA ALA A 21 -2.16 21.24 -18.92
C ALA A 21 -3.42 20.59 -18.34
N CYS A 22 -4.11 19.77 -19.12
CA CYS A 22 -5.28 19.08 -18.62
C CYS A 22 -4.91 18.13 -17.47
N ALA A 23 -5.86 17.89 -16.58
CA ALA A 23 -5.71 16.99 -15.45
C ALA A 23 -5.38 15.57 -15.97
N GLY A 24 -4.40 14.94 -15.33
CA GLY A 24 -3.92 13.62 -15.71
C GLY A 24 -4.99 12.52 -15.53
N PRO A 25 -4.69 11.28 -15.95
CA PRO A 25 -5.53 10.12 -15.69
C PRO A 25 -6.00 10.07 -14.22
N TYR A 26 -7.30 9.91 -13.99
CA TYR A 26 -7.90 9.78 -12.64
C TYR A 26 -7.78 11.01 -11.73
N ALA A 27 -7.26 12.13 -12.23
CA ALA A 27 -7.24 13.39 -11.49
C ALA A 27 -8.63 14.02 -11.39
N GLN A 28 -8.82 14.89 -10.38
CA GLN A 28 -10.05 15.67 -10.27
C GLN A 28 -10.12 16.69 -11.41
N CYS A 29 -11.28 16.76 -12.06
CA CYS A 29 -11.54 17.63 -13.20
C CYS A 29 -12.83 18.45 -13.02
N GLY A 30 -13.45 18.39 -11.83
CA GLY A 30 -14.67 19.12 -11.54
C GLY A 30 -15.22 18.85 -10.14
N GLY A 31 -16.34 19.51 -9.84
CA GLY A 31 -17.00 19.46 -8.53
C GLY A 31 -17.22 20.86 -7.95
N ASN A 32 -18.20 21.00 -7.05
CA ASN A 32 -18.47 22.26 -6.36
C ASN A 32 -17.22 22.77 -5.61
N ASN A 33 -16.90 24.04 -5.82
CA ASN A 33 -15.70 24.74 -5.30
C ASN A 33 -14.34 24.25 -5.84
N PHE A 34 -14.30 23.39 -6.87
CA PHE A 34 -13.05 23.01 -7.52
C PHE A 34 -12.46 24.18 -8.33
N SER A 35 -11.19 24.50 -8.11
CA SER A 35 -10.47 25.60 -8.76
C SER A 35 -9.31 25.14 -9.67
N GLY A 36 -9.20 23.83 -9.92
CA GLY A 36 -8.19 23.23 -10.79
C GLY A 36 -8.65 23.09 -12.25
N GLU A 37 -7.92 22.28 -13.01
CA GLU A 37 -8.12 22.12 -14.44
C GLU A 37 -9.36 21.28 -14.76
N ALA A 38 -10.31 21.87 -15.48
CA ALA A 38 -11.59 21.24 -15.80
C ALA A 38 -11.53 20.25 -16.99
N CYS A 39 -10.36 20.08 -17.60
CA CYS A 39 -10.16 19.19 -18.74
C CYS A 39 -9.28 18.00 -18.34
N CYS A 40 -9.41 16.89 -19.07
CA CYS A 40 -8.61 15.68 -18.89
C CYS A 40 -7.64 15.50 -20.06
N GLU A 41 -6.49 14.87 -19.80
CA GLU A 41 -5.54 14.47 -20.86
C GLU A 41 -6.21 13.58 -21.93
N SER A 42 -5.59 13.51 -23.11
CA SER A 42 -6.13 12.76 -24.25
C SER A 42 -6.36 11.28 -23.89
N GLY A 43 -7.55 10.75 -24.20
CA GLY A 43 -7.98 9.41 -23.81
C GLY A 43 -8.85 9.37 -22.55
N TYR A 44 -9.03 10.49 -21.87
CA TYR A 44 -9.81 10.59 -20.65
C TYR A 44 -10.93 11.64 -20.76
N LYS A 45 -12.06 11.38 -20.10
CA LYS A 45 -13.21 12.28 -19.97
C LYS A 45 -13.50 12.58 -18.51
N CYS A 46 -13.90 13.82 -18.24
CA CYS A 46 -14.31 14.21 -16.91
C CYS A 46 -15.69 13.65 -16.59
N VAL A 47 -15.76 12.68 -15.67
CA VAL A 47 -16.99 12.00 -15.25
C VAL A 47 -17.38 12.51 -13.86
N ALA A 48 -18.60 13.05 -13.74
CA ALA A 48 -19.16 13.47 -12.46
C ALA A 48 -19.48 12.25 -11.61
N ILE A 49 -18.88 12.17 -10.41
CA ILE A 49 -19.12 11.09 -9.45
C ILE A 49 -20.15 11.57 -8.42
N ASN A 50 -20.00 12.80 -7.94
CA ASN A 50 -20.99 13.49 -7.12
C ASN A 50 -20.92 15.01 -7.33
N GLU A 51 -21.77 15.77 -6.65
CA GLU A 51 -21.86 17.23 -6.81
C GLU A 51 -20.56 17.98 -6.42
N TRP A 52 -19.70 17.38 -5.60
CA TRP A 52 -18.44 17.96 -5.12
C TRP A 52 -17.21 17.41 -5.87
N TYR A 53 -17.38 16.38 -6.71
CA TYR A 53 -16.25 15.66 -7.29
C TYR A 53 -16.56 15.07 -8.67
N SER A 54 -15.76 15.46 -9.67
CA SER A 54 -15.68 14.85 -10.99
C SER A 54 -14.25 14.40 -11.27
N GLN A 55 -14.08 13.26 -11.94
CA GLN A 55 -12.78 12.61 -12.15
C GLN A 55 -12.52 12.28 -13.63
N CYS A 56 -11.27 12.39 -14.07
CA CYS A 56 -10.84 11.92 -15.38
C CYS A 56 -10.88 10.39 -15.45
N GLN A 57 -11.81 9.84 -16.23
CA GLN A 57 -11.93 8.40 -16.47
C GLN A 57 -11.69 8.08 -17.95
N GLU A 58 -11.32 6.84 -18.25
CA GLU A 58 -11.06 6.40 -19.62
C GLU A 58 -12.28 6.64 -20.53
N ASP A 59 -12.04 7.23 -21.70
CA ASP A 59 -13.07 7.46 -22.68
C ASP A 59 -13.41 6.15 -23.43
N ALA A 60 -14.47 5.49 -22.98
CA ALA A 60 -15.00 4.24 -23.56
C ALA A 60 -15.41 4.34 -25.06
N THR A 61 -15.23 5.50 -25.71
CA THR A 61 -15.53 5.67 -27.15
C THR A 61 -14.33 5.49 -28.08
N SER A 62 -13.16 5.09 -27.58
CA SER A 62 -11.98 4.83 -28.44
C SER A 62 -11.60 3.35 -28.63
N THR A 63 -12.55 2.41 -28.59
CA THR A 63 -12.42 1.15 -29.37
C THR A 63 -13.74 0.37 -29.44
N GLN A 64 -14.51 0.59 -30.49
CA GLN A 64 -15.40 -0.45 -31.03
C GLN A 64 -15.07 -0.66 -32.50
N SER A 65 -14.55 -1.85 -32.83
CA SER A 65 -15.14 -2.73 -33.85
C SER A 65 -14.24 -3.93 -34.14
N ALA A 66 -14.60 -5.07 -33.56
CA ALA A 66 -14.57 -6.35 -34.26
C ALA A 66 -15.64 -7.26 -33.63
N THR A 67 -16.86 -7.13 -34.14
CA THR A 67 -17.90 -8.16 -34.11
C THR A 67 -17.31 -9.49 -34.59
N GLN A 68 -17.61 -10.60 -33.91
CA GLN A 68 -18.48 -11.67 -34.43
C GLN A 68 -18.61 -12.86 -33.45
N ASN A 69 -19.89 -13.14 -33.16
CA ASN A 69 -20.55 -14.45 -33.16
C ASN A 69 -20.30 -15.47 -32.05
N ASN A 70 -21.38 -15.67 -31.30
CA ASN A 70 -21.88 -16.93 -30.77
C ASN A 70 -21.47 -18.15 -31.62
N ALA A 71 -20.81 -19.10 -30.97
CA ALA A 71 -20.95 -20.51 -31.27
C ALA A 71 -20.84 -21.28 -29.94
N ALA A 72 -21.89 -22.00 -29.61
CA ALA A 72 -21.86 -23.06 -28.63
C ALA A 72 -20.72 -24.03 -28.99
N ASN A 73 -19.94 -24.43 -28.01
CA ASN A 73 -19.25 -25.70 -28.09
C ASN A 73 -19.10 -26.29 -26.69
N ASP A 74 -19.93 -27.31 -26.47
CA ASP A 74 -19.67 -28.36 -25.50
C ASP A 74 -18.23 -28.84 -25.67
N ASN A 75 -17.43 -28.77 -24.62
CA ASN A 75 -16.45 -29.81 -24.41
C ASN A 75 -16.16 -29.96 -22.93
N ALA A 76 -16.79 -31.00 -22.38
CA ALA A 76 -16.38 -31.66 -21.16
C ALA A 76 -14.88 -31.98 -21.23
N ASN A 77 -14.13 -31.44 -20.28
CA ASN A 77 -12.90 -32.07 -19.79
C ASN A 77 -12.80 -31.72 -18.31
N ASN A 78 -13.53 -32.51 -17.52
CA ASN A 78 -13.35 -32.64 -16.08
C ASN A 78 -11.90 -33.08 -15.81
N ASN A 79 -11.08 -32.15 -15.32
CA ASN A 79 -9.97 -32.53 -14.44
C ASN A 79 -10.38 -32.16 -13.02
N GLU A 80 -11.06 -33.13 -12.42
CA GLU A 80 -11.38 -33.18 -11.00
C GLU A 80 -10.07 -33.22 -10.20
N TYR A 81 -9.60 -32.06 -9.73
CA TYR A 81 -8.64 -32.04 -8.64
C TYR A 81 -9.42 -32.15 -7.33
N GLN A 82 -9.50 -33.38 -6.82
CA GLN A 82 -9.99 -33.65 -5.48
C GLN A 82 -9.02 -33.02 -4.47
N TRP A 83 -9.45 -31.95 -3.82
CA TRP A 83 -8.76 -31.40 -2.67
C TRP A 83 -9.16 -32.22 -1.44
N ASN A 84 -8.23 -32.99 -0.90
CA ASN A 84 -8.45 -33.83 0.27
C ASN A 84 -8.55 -32.93 1.51
N ASN A 85 -9.78 -32.72 1.98
CA ASN A 85 -10.12 -31.84 3.09
C ASN A 85 -10.07 -32.61 4.42
N ASP A 86 -8.87 -32.79 4.96
CA ASP A 86 -8.69 -33.21 6.36
C ASP A 86 -8.53 -31.96 7.24
N ASN A 87 -9.63 -31.23 7.46
CA ASN A 87 -9.98 -30.49 8.70
C ASN A 87 -11.25 -29.64 8.49
N ASN A 88 -12.40 -30.31 8.47
CA ASN A 88 -13.73 -29.69 8.49
C ASN A 88 -13.94 -28.85 9.77
N ASN A 89 -13.93 -27.52 9.68
CA ASN A 89 -14.94 -26.69 10.38
C ASN A 89 -15.13 -25.24 9.87
N TYR A 90 -15.04 -25.00 8.56
CA TYR A 90 -15.64 -23.79 7.97
C TYR A 90 -16.41 -24.16 6.70
N GLN A 91 -17.64 -24.65 6.87
CA GLN A 91 -18.63 -24.54 5.81
C GLN A 91 -19.03 -23.07 5.74
N TRP A 92 -18.71 -22.42 4.62
CA TRP A 92 -19.22 -21.08 4.34
C TRP A 92 -20.71 -21.20 4.04
N ASP A 93 -21.55 -20.62 4.91
CA ASP A 93 -23.01 -20.73 4.83
C ASP A 93 -23.55 -19.92 3.63
N ASN A 94 -23.80 -20.62 2.52
CA ASN A 94 -24.44 -20.08 1.31
C ASN A 94 -25.97 -19.94 1.45
N ASN A 95 -26.58 -20.14 2.63
CA ASN A 95 -28.04 -20.15 2.77
C ASN A 95 -28.70 -18.76 2.90
N ASN A 96 -27.94 -17.67 2.85
CA ASN A 96 -28.53 -16.32 2.87
C ASN A 96 -28.78 -15.82 1.45
N ASN A 97 -29.94 -16.20 0.90
CA ASN A 97 -30.44 -15.97 -0.47
C ASN A 97 -30.66 -14.49 -0.89
N ASN A 98 -29.83 -13.53 -0.45
CA ASN A 98 -29.92 -12.13 -0.89
C ASN A 98 -28.63 -11.56 -1.49
N TYR A 99 -27.55 -12.35 -1.53
CA TYR A 99 -26.35 -12.04 -2.29
C TYR A 99 -26.10 -13.20 -3.25
N GLN A 100 -26.47 -13.06 -4.52
CA GLN A 100 -25.96 -13.96 -5.53
C GLN A 100 -24.46 -13.72 -5.64
N TRP A 101 -23.68 -14.55 -4.96
CA TRP A 101 -22.24 -14.61 -5.15
C TRP A 101 -22.00 -15.01 -6.60
N ASN A 102 -21.59 -14.05 -7.43
CA ASN A 102 -21.21 -14.36 -8.80
C ASN A 102 -19.87 -15.09 -8.74
N ASN A 103 -19.91 -16.43 -8.72
CA ASN A 103 -18.73 -17.31 -8.72
C ASN A 103 -17.73 -16.87 -9.79
N GLU A 104 -18.17 -16.39 -10.96
CA GLU A 104 -17.29 -15.92 -12.04
C GLU A 104 -16.45 -14.70 -11.66
N ASN A 105 -17.00 -13.79 -10.83
CA ASN A 105 -16.26 -12.61 -10.37
C ASN A 105 -15.28 -12.95 -9.25
N ALA A 106 -15.60 -13.93 -8.40
CA ALA A 106 -14.69 -14.40 -7.36
C ALA A 106 -13.50 -15.17 -7.94
N GLU A 107 -13.74 -16.02 -8.95
CA GLU A 107 -12.67 -16.75 -9.65
C GLU A 107 -11.62 -15.78 -10.24
N LYS A 108 -12.05 -14.64 -10.78
CA LYS A 108 -11.13 -13.61 -11.30
C LYS A 108 -10.20 -13.01 -10.23
N VAL A 109 -10.56 -13.07 -8.95
CA VAL A 109 -9.73 -12.53 -7.86
C VAL A 109 -8.49 -13.39 -7.63
N LYS A 110 -8.54 -14.69 -7.95
CA LYS A 110 -7.42 -15.63 -7.82
C LYS A 110 -6.18 -15.16 -8.58
N ASP A 111 -6.37 -14.50 -9.73
CA ASP A 111 -5.28 -14.06 -10.59
C ASP A 111 -4.79 -12.64 -10.25
N VAL A 112 -5.42 -11.97 -9.28
CA VAL A 112 -4.99 -10.65 -8.81
C VAL A 112 -3.80 -10.83 -7.88
N PRO A 113 -2.65 -10.17 -8.13
CA PRO A 113 -1.48 -10.33 -7.29
C PRO A 113 -1.74 -9.73 -5.90
N THR A 114 -1.39 -10.49 -4.87
CA THR A 114 -1.41 -10.07 -3.47
C THR A 114 -0.05 -10.27 -2.84
N ALA A 115 0.30 -9.43 -1.87
CA ALA A 115 1.55 -9.58 -1.15
C ALA A 115 1.50 -10.73 -0.13
N VAL A 116 2.65 -11.35 0.11
CA VAL A 116 2.81 -12.49 1.03
C VAL A 116 3.24 -12.00 2.40
N TRP A 117 2.49 -12.33 3.44
CA TRP A 117 2.79 -11.94 4.81
C TRP A 117 3.80 -12.90 5.46
N LEU A 118 4.95 -12.37 5.87
CA LEU A 118 5.96 -13.07 6.67
C LEU A 118 5.72 -12.73 8.15
N ALA A 119 4.67 -13.32 8.73
CA ALA A 119 4.08 -12.89 9.99
C ALA A 119 4.03 -13.96 11.10
N TRP A 120 4.72 -15.09 10.92
CA TRP A 120 4.76 -16.22 11.85
C TRP A 120 6.14 -16.90 11.84
N ASP A 121 6.48 -17.68 12.88
CA ASP A 121 7.85 -18.18 13.11
C ASP A 121 8.49 -18.96 11.95
N GLY A 122 7.70 -19.72 11.18
CA GLY A 122 8.21 -20.55 10.08
C GLY A 122 8.06 -19.94 8.68
N ALA A 123 7.54 -18.72 8.56
CA ALA A 123 7.44 -18.02 7.28
C ALA A 123 8.79 -17.87 6.52
N PRO A 124 9.97 -17.75 7.17
CA PRO A 124 11.24 -17.76 6.44
C PRO A 124 11.45 -19.02 5.59
N GLY A 125 10.91 -20.17 6.01
CA GLY A 125 10.96 -21.42 5.24
C GLY A 125 10.05 -21.44 4.01
N GLU A 126 9.13 -20.48 3.87
CA GLU A 126 8.23 -20.38 2.71
C GLU A 126 8.80 -19.48 1.61
N VAL A 127 9.80 -18.65 1.94
CA VAL A 127 10.37 -17.63 1.03
C VAL A 127 10.90 -18.24 -0.26
N GLU A 128 11.69 -19.32 -0.17
CA GLU A 128 12.26 -19.98 -1.34
C GLU A 128 11.18 -20.46 -2.33
N GLY A 129 10.11 -21.06 -1.81
CA GLY A 129 8.99 -21.54 -2.64
C GLY A 129 8.33 -20.40 -3.42
N HIS A 130 8.16 -19.23 -2.79
CA HIS A 130 7.60 -18.05 -3.46
C HIS A 130 8.54 -17.47 -4.52
N LEU A 131 9.85 -17.42 -4.25
CA LEU A 131 10.85 -16.93 -5.21
C LEU A 131 10.89 -17.84 -6.45
N VAL A 132 10.98 -19.16 -6.25
CA VAL A 132 10.98 -20.15 -7.34
C VAL A 132 9.69 -20.09 -8.16
N ALA A 133 8.53 -19.99 -7.50
CA ALA A 133 7.23 -19.93 -8.18
C ALA A 133 7.05 -18.64 -9.01
N ALA A 134 7.64 -17.52 -8.56
CA ALA A 134 7.54 -16.26 -9.25
C ALA A 134 8.42 -16.18 -10.50
N GLY A 135 9.56 -16.88 -10.51
CA GLY A 135 10.55 -16.79 -11.59
C GLY A 135 11.02 -15.35 -11.77
N SER A 136 10.81 -14.77 -12.96
CA SER A 136 11.21 -13.39 -13.25
C SER A 136 10.21 -12.31 -12.78
N LYS A 137 9.07 -12.70 -12.21
CA LYS A 137 8.06 -11.77 -11.69
C LYS A 137 8.53 -11.16 -10.37
N THR A 138 7.99 -9.99 -10.03
CA THR A 138 8.24 -9.36 -8.73
C THR A 138 7.46 -10.07 -7.64
N VAL A 139 8.13 -10.45 -6.56
CA VAL A 139 7.52 -10.94 -5.32
C VAL A 139 7.42 -9.78 -4.34
N VAL A 140 6.26 -9.61 -3.72
CA VAL A 140 6.03 -8.60 -2.67
C VAL A 140 5.82 -9.31 -1.35
N PHE A 141 6.71 -9.07 -0.39
CA PHE A 141 6.61 -9.57 0.97
C PHE A 141 6.22 -8.46 1.94
N LEU A 142 5.41 -8.79 2.94
CA LEU A 142 5.18 -7.98 4.14
C LEU A 142 5.90 -8.63 5.30
N LEU A 143 7.04 -8.07 5.69
CA LEU A 143 7.71 -8.42 6.94
C LEU A 143 6.89 -7.87 8.10
N TYR A 144 6.40 -8.75 8.97
CA TYR A 144 5.55 -8.34 10.08
C TYR A 144 5.81 -9.21 11.30
N MET A 145 7.02 -9.16 11.84
CA MET A 145 7.48 -10.00 12.96
C MET A 145 8.20 -9.20 14.04
N ILE A 146 8.04 -7.88 14.08
CA ILE A 146 8.68 -7.02 15.08
C ILE A 146 8.37 -7.50 16.51
N PRO A 147 9.34 -7.49 17.45
CA PRO A 147 9.05 -7.83 18.82
C PRO A 147 7.96 -6.95 19.41
N THR A 148 7.13 -7.53 20.29
CA THR A 148 5.98 -6.83 20.90
C THR A 148 5.11 -6.12 19.85
N ARG A 149 4.82 -6.83 18.75
CA ARG A 149 4.01 -6.35 17.63
C ARG A 149 2.67 -5.84 18.14
N ASP A 150 2.19 -4.77 17.51
CA ASP A 150 0.94 -4.09 17.86
C ASP A 150 0.87 -3.64 19.32
N CYS A 151 1.89 -2.93 19.81
CA CYS A 151 1.89 -2.41 21.17
C CYS A 151 0.64 -1.56 21.55
N ASN A 152 -0.14 -1.09 20.55
CA ASN A 152 -1.35 -0.29 20.74
C ASN A 152 -2.66 -1.07 20.48
N SER A 153 -2.60 -2.37 20.18
CA SER A 153 -3.77 -3.21 19.85
C SER A 153 -3.55 -4.67 20.24
N ASN A 154 -4.60 -5.39 20.66
CA ASN A 154 -4.47 -6.80 21.02
C ASN A 154 -4.80 -7.77 19.87
N ALA A 155 -5.34 -7.28 18.76
CA ALA A 155 -5.96 -8.14 17.76
C ALA A 155 -4.96 -8.83 16.79
N SER A 156 -3.71 -8.35 16.72
CA SER A 156 -2.63 -9.00 15.97
C SER A 156 -1.31 -9.03 16.78
N ALA A 157 -1.45 -8.97 18.11
CA ALA A 157 -0.35 -9.08 19.06
C ALA A 157 0.49 -10.35 18.81
N GLY A 158 1.81 -10.20 18.84
CA GLY A 158 2.74 -11.28 18.53
C GLY A 158 4.12 -10.77 18.15
N GLY A 159 4.72 -11.40 17.14
CA GLY A 159 6.07 -11.10 16.68
C GLY A 159 7.15 -11.88 17.42
N ALA A 160 8.41 -11.59 17.10
CA ALA A 160 9.55 -12.24 17.71
C ALA A 160 9.62 -12.00 19.23
N SER A 161 10.15 -12.99 19.97
CA SER A 161 10.27 -12.91 21.44
C SER A 161 11.15 -11.76 21.92
N ASP A 162 12.15 -11.40 21.12
CA ASP A 162 13.16 -10.38 21.42
C ASP A 162 13.88 -9.94 20.13
N LEU A 163 14.77 -8.95 20.28
CA LEU A 163 15.54 -8.40 19.16
C LEU A 163 16.47 -9.42 18.50
N ASN A 164 17.06 -10.37 19.23
CA ASN A 164 17.97 -11.36 18.65
C ASN A 164 17.20 -12.36 17.80
N LYS A 165 16.04 -12.83 18.28
CA LYS A 165 15.14 -13.69 17.50
C LYS A 165 14.67 -12.97 16.22
N TYR A 166 14.33 -11.69 16.32
CA TYR A 166 13.97 -10.87 15.16
C TYR A 166 15.10 -10.72 14.14
N LYS A 167 16.34 -10.47 14.60
CA LYS A 167 17.51 -10.40 13.71
C LYS A 167 17.76 -11.71 12.98
N GLY A 168 17.72 -12.84 13.69
CA GLY A 168 17.84 -14.16 13.07
C GLY A 168 16.75 -14.44 12.03
N TYR A 169 15.51 -14.04 12.33
CA TYR A 169 14.39 -14.14 11.39
C TYR A 169 14.64 -13.34 10.10
N ILE A 170 15.16 -12.12 10.20
CA ILE A 170 15.55 -11.28 9.06
C ILE A 170 16.71 -11.91 8.28
N ASP A 171 17.70 -12.44 8.98
CA ASP A 171 18.89 -13.03 8.36
C ASP A 171 18.51 -14.26 7.53
N ASP A 172 17.63 -15.13 8.04
CA ASP A 172 17.14 -16.31 7.32
C ASP A 172 16.43 -15.93 6.01
N ILE A 173 15.56 -14.91 6.05
CA ILE A 173 14.88 -14.38 4.86
C ILE A 173 15.91 -13.79 3.89
N SER A 174 16.83 -12.95 4.38
CA SER A 174 17.85 -12.28 3.57
C SER A 174 18.77 -13.28 2.87
N ASN A 175 19.20 -14.32 3.57
CA ASN A 175 20.06 -15.37 3.01
C ASN A 175 19.35 -16.12 1.89
N THR A 176 18.07 -16.42 2.07
CA THR A 176 17.23 -17.08 1.04
C THR A 176 17.03 -16.20 -0.19
N ILE A 177 16.80 -14.90 -0.01
CA ILE A 177 16.70 -13.96 -1.14
C ILE A 177 18.04 -13.84 -1.88
N LYS A 178 19.15 -13.75 -1.14
CA LYS A 178 20.51 -13.64 -1.71
C LYS A 178 20.93 -14.88 -2.51
N SER A 179 20.40 -16.05 -2.21
CA SER A 179 20.66 -17.26 -3.00
C SER A 179 19.88 -17.31 -4.32
N HIS A 180 18.96 -16.36 -4.54
CA HIS A 180 18.12 -16.23 -5.75
C HIS A 180 18.32 -14.86 -6.42
N PRO A 181 19.54 -14.53 -6.90
CA PRO A 181 19.87 -13.20 -7.41
C PRO A 181 19.08 -12.77 -8.66
N GLU A 182 18.43 -13.71 -9.36
CA GLU A 182 17.54 -13.45 -10.49
C GLU A 182 16.15 -12.95 -10.08
N SER A 183 15.76 -13.20 -8.83
CA SER A 183 14.44 -12.84 -8.31
C SER A 183 14.35 -11.32 -8.05
N LYS A 184 13.16 -10.76 -8.30
CA LYS A 184 12.85 -9.35 -7.98
C LYS A 184 12.00 -9.31 -6.73
N VAL A 185 12.50 -8.67 -5.67
CA VAL A 185 11.81 -8.62 -4.38
C VAL A 185 11.52 -7.18 -3.98
N VAL A 186 10.28 -6.96 -3.55
CA VAL A 186 9.84 -5.78 -2.81
C VAL A 186 9.51 -6.21 -1.39
N MET A 187 10.02 -5.47 -0.40
CA MET A 187 9.77 -5.75 1.01
C MET A 187 9.09 -4.54 1.67
N VAL A 188 7.87 -4.74 2.15
CA VAL A 188 7.15 -3.82 3.02
C VAL A 188 7.49 -4.21 4.47
N VAL A 189 7.95 -3.25 5.27
CA VAL A 189 8.51 -3.54 6.58
C VAL A 189 7.64 -3.01 7.71
N GLU A 190 7.20 -3.96 8.53
CA GLU A 190 6.56 -3.79 9.82
C GLU A 190 5.44 -2.74 9.79
N PRO A 191 4.32 -3.05 9.08
CA PRO A 191 3.10 -2.26 9.17
C PRO A 191 2.75 -1.89 10.62
N ASP A 192 2.06 -0.77 10.80
CA ASP A 192 1.64 -0.16 12.08
C ASP A 192 2.76 0.33 13.01
N THR A 193 3.98 -0.21 12.92
CA THR A 193 5.06 0.09 13.87
C THR A 193 5.38 1.58 13.91
N LEU A 194 5.58 2.21 12.75
CA LEU A 194 5.96 3.62 12.70
C LEU A 194 4.82 4.55 13.09
N GLY A 195 3.58 4.20 12.73
CA GLY A 195 2.40 4.91 13.21
C GLY A 195 2.33 4.89 14.73
N ASN A 196 2.52 3.72 15.34
CA ASN A 196 2.55 3.55 16.79
C ASN A 196 3.72 4.28 17.45
N LEU A 197 4.89 4.40 16.80
CA LEU A 197 6.01 5.19 17.33
C LEU A 197 5.76 6.70 17.34
N VAL A 198 4.86 7.19 16.49
CA VAL A 198 4.50 8.62 16.41
C VAL A 198 3.32 8.95 17.32
N THR A 199 2.27 8.13 17.31
CA THR A 199 0.99 8.44 17.97
C THR A 199 0.62 7.48 19.11
N GLY A 200 1.29 6.33 19.21
CA GLY A 200 1.03 5.33 20.23
C GLY A 200 1.30 5.88 21.62
N SER A 201 0.29 5.76 22.49
CA SER A 201 0.34 6.28 23.86
C SER A 201 0.05 5.22 24.91
N SER A 202 -0.19 3.98 24.50
CA SER A 202 -0.35 2.84 25.41
C SER A 202 0.93 2.62 26.23
N GLU A 203 0.78 2.06 27.44
CA GLU A 203 1.92 1.75 28.31
C GLU A 203 2.88 0.74 27.67
N ALA A 204 2.34 -0.19 26.88
CA ALA A 204 3.14 -1.12 26.09
C ALA A 204 3.95 -0.40 25.01
N CYS A 205 3.40 0.62 24.34
CA CYS A 205 4.14 1.36 23.31
C CYS A 205 5.26 2.24 23.89
N LYS A 206 5.04 2.89 25.05
CA LYS A 206 6.04 3.81 25.63
C LYS A 206 7.41 3.18 25.87
N ASN A 207 7.43 1.88 26.19
CA ASN A 207 8.66 1.18 26.58
C ASN A 207 9.36 0.45 25.42
N VAL A 208 8.76 0.42 24.22
CA VAL A 208 9.28 -0.34 23.07
C VAL A 208 9.94 0.55 22.02
N HIS A 209 9.93 1.88 22.18
CA HIS A 209 10.44 2.80 21.16
C HIS A 209 11.90 2.48 20.75
N THR A 210 12.79 2.27 21.72
CA THR A 210 14.19 1.93 21.42
C THR A 210 14.30 0.55 20.76
N LEU A 211 13.53 -0.43 21.23
CA LEU A 211 13.51 -1.78 20.68
C LEU A 211 13.04 -1.77 19.21
N HIS A 212 11.94 -1.10 18.92
CA HIS A 212 11.36 -0.98 17.59
C HIS A 212 12.25 -0.19 16.64
N LYS A 213 12.86 0.92 17.09
CA LYS A 213 13.85 1.63 16.27
C LYS A 213 15.02 0.73 15.90
N ASN A 214 15.57 -0.02 16.85
CA ASN A 214 16.68 -0.93 16.58
C ASN A 214 16.28 -2.07 15.63
N ALA A 215 15.07 -2.62 15.80
CA ALA A 215 14.52 -3.65 14.93
C ALA A 215 14.34 -3.12 13.50
N LEU A 216 13.66 -1.98 13.34
CA LEU A 216 13.46 -1.34 12.03
C LEU A 216 14.78 -0.99 11.36
N SER A 217 15.74 -0.43 12.11
CA SER A 217 17.06 -0.08 11.56
C SER A 217 17.80 -1.31 11.05
N TYR A 218 17.73 -2.42 11.78
CA TYR A 218 18.31 -3.68 11.33
C TYR A 218 17.65 -4.20 10.04
N ALA A 219 16.31 -4.20 9.99
CA ALA A 219 15.59 -4.61 8.78
C ALA A 219 15.95 -3.73 7.58
N VAL A 220 16.06 -2.42 7.77
CA VAL A 220 16.46 -1.47 6.73
C VAL A 220 17.91 -1.68 6.31
N ASP A 221 18.84 -1.97 7.23
CA ASP A 221 20.24 -2.21 6.88
C ASP A 221 20.40 -3.50 6.06
N VAL A 222 19.67 -4.56 6.43
CA VAL A 222 19.74 -5.86 5.76
C VAL A 222 19.00 -5.87 4.41
N PHE A 223 17.79 -5.31 4.37
CA PHE A 223 16.96 -5.32 3.17
C PHE A 223 17.09 -4.07 2.32
N GLY A 224 17.74 -3.00 2.77
CA GLY A 224 17.84 -1.75 2.01
C GLY A 224 18.74 -1.82 0.77
N ALA A 225 19.34 -2.97 0.47
CA ALA A 225 19.84 -3.29 -0.87
C ALA A 225 18.71 -3.64 -1.87
N TRP A 226 17.49 -3.85 -1.37
CA TRP A 226 16.26 -4.26 -2.04
C TRP A 226 15.19 -3.18 -1.85
N ILE A 227 14.18 -3.14 -2.72
CA ILE A 227 13.18 -2.06 -2.71
C ILE A 227 12.36 -2.13 -1.41
N MET A 228 12.57 -1.12 -0.56
CA MET A 228 12.00 -1.04 0.79
C MET A 228 11.04 0.13 0.94
N LEU A 229 9.97 -0.11 1.71
CA LEU A 229 8.92 0.86 1.99
C LEU A 229 8.69 0.99 3.50
N VAL A 230 8.85 2.20 4.05
CA VAL A 230 8.82 2.54 5.49
C VAL A 230 7.68 3.57 5.76
N PHE A 231 7.45 4.16 6.94
CA PHE A 231 6.45 5.23 7.16
C PHE A 231 6.98 6.39 8.03
N THR A 232 6.73 7.64 7.64
CA THR A 232 6.84 8.97 8.34
C THR A 232 7.96 9.28 9.35
N LEU A 233 8.49 10.52 9.30
CA LEU A 233 9.34 11.35 10.22
C LEU A 233 10.36 10.73 11.22
N MET A 234 10.30 9.44 11.56
CA MET A 234 11.41 8.62 12.04
C MET A 234 12.46 8.15 11.00
N PRO A 235 12.41 8.44 9.68
CA PRO A 235 13.42 7.96 8.74
C PRO A 235 14.82 8.41 9.10
N LEU A 236 15.00 9.62 9.65
CA LEU A 236 16.34 10.11 9.99
C LEU A 236 17.02 9.18 11.00
N THR A 237 16.42 8.93 12.18
CA THR A 237 17.08 8.09 13.20
C THR A 237 17.14 6.59 12.87
N VAL A 238 16.23 6.09 12.02
CA VAL A 238 16.24 4.68 11.58
C VAL A 238 17.30 4.47 10.51
N CYS A 239 17.37 5.36 9.51
CA CYS A 239 18.39 5.33 8.46
C CYS A 239 19.79 5.68 9.01
N ASP A 240 19.90 6.52 10.05
CA ASP A 240 21.18 6.82 10.72
C ASP A 240 21.82 5.55 11.30
N ASN A 241 21.01 4.57 11.71
CA ASN A 241 21.45 3.28 12.23
C ASN A 241 21.44 2.15 11.19
N ALA A 242 21.21 2.49 9.92
CA ALA A 242 21.21 1.57 8.77
C ALA A 242 22.15 2.08 7.66
N PRO A 243 23.48 2.12 7.92
CA PRO A 243 24.45 2.76 7.03
C PRO A 243 24.54 2.13 5.63
N HIS A 244 24.08 0.89 5.45
CA HIS A 244 24.03 0.21 4.16
C HIS A 244 22.63 0.20 3.54
N GLY A 245 21.62 0.59 4.32
CA GLY A 245 20.22 0.54 3.91
C GLY A 245 19.82 1.72 3.04
N LYS A 246 19.19 1.45 1.89
CA LYS A 246 18.44 2.44 1.11
C LYS A 246 16.98 2.06 1.09
N ILE A 247 16.11 3.04 1.25
CA ILE A 247 14.67 2.86 1.09
C ILE A 247 14.23 3.48 -0.23
N ARG A 248 13.27 2.84 -0.90
CA ARG A 248 12.66 3.38 -2.12
C ARG A 248 11.56 4.38 -1.79
N GLY A 249 10.86 4.17 -0.69
CA GLY A 249 9.60 4.83 -0.47
C GLY A 249 8.93 4.51 0.85
N LEU A 250 7.62 4.76 0.90
CA LEU A 250 6.75 4.46 2.01
C LEU A 250 5.48 3.69 1.56
N SER A 251 4.94 2.80 2.40
CA SER A 251 3.76 1.97 2.05
C SER A 251 2.56 2.34 2.91
N THR A 252 1.52 2.90 2.28
CA THR A 252 0.34 3.47 2.95
C THR A 252 -0.91 2.59 2.83
N ASN A 253 -1.94 2.90 3.61
CA ASN A 253 -3.23 2.20 3.65
C ASN A 253 -3.20 0.68 3.92
N VAL A 254 -2.05 0.09 4.27
CA VAL A 254 -1.90 -1.36 4.49
C VAL A 254 -2.96 -1.84 5.48
N SER A 255 -3.77 -2.80 5.06
CA SER A 255 -4.88 -3.33 5.87
C SER A 255 -5.88 -2.25 6.33
N ASN A 256 -6.06 -1.18 5.57
CA ASN A 256 -7.03 -0.11 5.83
C ASN A 256 -7.98 0.04 4.63
N TYR A 257 -8.74 1.14 4.58
CA TYR A 257 -9.88 1.33 3.67
C TYR A 257 -9.97 2.76 3.12
N GLN A 258 -8.93 3.58 3.29
CA GLN A 258 -8.97 4.98 2.85
C GLN A 258 -8.95 5.03 1.32
N PRO A 259 -9.77 5.89 0.68
CA PRO A 259 -9.74 6.05 -0.78
C PRO A 259 -8.39 6.54 -1.27
N VAL A 260 -7.95 6.05 -2.44
CA VAL A 260 -6.69 6.47 -3.09
C VAL A 260 -6.50 7.98 -3.14
N TYR A 261 -7.56 8.77 -3.42
CA TYR A 261 -7.42 10.23 -3.52
C TYR A 261 -7.00 10.86 -2.17
N SER A 262 -7.54 10.36 -1.06
CA SER A 262 -7.20 10.83 0.29
C SER A 262 -5.78 10.45 0.67
N GLU A 263 -5.39 9.21 0.35
CA GLU A 263 -4.02 8.74 0.54
C GLU A 263 -3.02 9.55 -0.30
N TYR A 264 -3.35 9.87 -1.56
CA TYR A 264 -2.50 10.68 -2.41
C TYR A 264 -2.28 12.10 -1.85
N GLN A 265 -3.33 12.76 -1.35
CA GLN A 265 -3.20 14.05 -0.67
C GLN A 265 -2.33 13.95 0.60
N TYR A 266 -2.39 12.82 1.29
CA TYR A 266 -1.51 12.53 2.42
C TYR A 266 -0.05 12.35 1.96
N HIS A 267 0.19 11.63 0.86
CA HIS A 267 1.52 11.44 0.27
C HIS A 267 2.16 12.76 -0.12
N GLU A 268 1.42 13.67 -0.74
CA GLU A 268 1.94 15.00 -1.12
C GLU A 268 2.42 15.80 0.09
N LYS A 269 1.61 15.84 1.17
CA LYS A 269 1.97 16.53 2.42
C LYS A 269 3.16 15.87 3.10
N LEU A 270 3.22 14.55 3.08
CA LEU A 270 4.30 13.80 3.69
C LEU A 270 5.61 13.96 2.90
N ALA A 271 5.56 13.88 1.58
CA ALA A 271 6.70 14.14 0.70
C ALA A 271 7.26 15.55 0.90
N ALA A 272 6.39 16.56 0.99
CA ALA A 272 6.82 17.94 1.29
C ALA A 272 7.50 18.05 2.68
N SER A 273 6.96 17.36 3.68
CA SER A 273 7.54 17.33 5.04
C SER A 273 8.90 16.62 5.08
N LEU A 274 9.07 15.56 4.29
CA LEU A 274 10.32 14.80 4.15
C LEU A 274 11.37 15.61 3.39
N ALA A 275 10.98 16.29 2.32
CA ALA A 275 11.86 17.18 1.55
C ALA A 275 12.41 18.31 2.42
N ALA A 276 11.58 18.87 3.31
CA ALA A 276 12.00 19.92 4.25
C ALA A 276 13.10 19.47 5.23
N VAL A 277 13.28 18.16 5.44
CA VAL A 277 14.35 17.57 6.26
C VAL A 277 15.43 16.85 5.43
N GLY A 278 15.47 17.10 4.12
CA GLY A 278 16.51 16.60 3.20
C GLY A 278 16.23 15.25 2.53
N VAL A 279 15.05 14.68 2.73
CA VAL A 279 14.62 13.42 2.09
C VAL A 279 13.79 13.74 0.85
N ASN A 280 14.44 13.83 -0.31
CA ASN A 280 13.83 14.39 -1.53
C ASN A 280 13.39 13.35 -2.58
N ASP A 281 13.95 12.13 -2.56
CA ASP A 281 13.67 11.07 -3.55
C ASP A 281 12.94 9.90 -2.88
N ILE A 282 11.68 10.15 -2.51
CA ILE A 282 10.82 9.17 -1.83
C ILE A 282 9.60 8.87 -2.69
N HIS A 283 9.28 7.58 -2.83
CA HIS A 283 8.10 7.11 -3.54
C HIS A 283 7.06 6.52 -2.58
N PHE A 284 5.87 6.22 -3.08
CA PHE A 284 4.81 5.62 -2.28
C PHE A 284 4.22 4.40 -3.00
N ILE A 285 3.79 3.41 -2.22
CA ILE A 285 2.75 2.48 -2.65
C ILE A 285 1.55 2.63 -1.72
N VAL A 286 0.38 2.28 -2.22
CA VAL A 286 -0.88 2.32 -1.47
C VAL A 286 -1.57 0.97 -1.60
N ASP A 287 -1.99 0.40 -0.47
CA ASP A 287 -2.84 -0.77 -0.46
C ASP A 287 -4.26 -0.38 -0.93
N THR A 288 -4.73 -1.08 -1.96
CA THR A 288 -6.05 -0.89 -2.59
C THR A 288 -6.91 -2.15 -2.47
N GLY A 289 -6.50 -3.09 -1.61
CA GLY A 289 -7.17 -4.38 -1.47
C GLY A 289 -8.60 -4.27 -0.97
N ARG A 290 -8.95 -3.19 -0.24
CA ARG A 290 -10.26 -3.05 0.43
C ARG A 290 -10.84 -1.63 0.40
N ASP A 291 -10.35 -0.75 -0.47
CA ASP A 291 -10.76 0.66 -0.57
C ASP A 291 -11.71 0.95 -1.76
N GLY A 292 -12.31 -0.09 -2.36
CA GLY A 292 -13.21 0.08 -3.51
C GLY A 292 -14.57 0.71 -3.20
N VAL A 293 -14.89 0.85 -1.92
CA VAL A 293 -16.04 1.59 -1.41
C VAL A 293 -15.51 2.69 -0.51
N ASP A 294 -15.88 3.94 -0.79
CA ASP A 294 -15.52 5.05 0.10
C ASP A 294 -16.30 4.91 1.42
N VAL A 295 -15.60 4.47 2.45
CA VAL A 295 -16.14 4.27 3.79
C VAL A 295 -15.78 5.42 4.73
N THR A 296 -15.20 6.52 4.25
CA THR A 296 -14.63 7.59 5.09
C THR A 296 -15.63 8.13 6.12
N GLU A 297 -16.86 8.45 5.70
CA GLU A 297 -17.88 8.94 6.63
C GLU A 297 -18.25 7.90 7.69
N THR A 298 -18.44 6.65 7.29
CA THR A 298 -18.85 5.57 8.20
C THR A 298 -17.69 5.17 9.12
N PHE A 299 -16.46 5.14 8.61
CA PHE A 299 -15.24 4.91 9.36
C PHE A 299 -15.02 6.01 10.40
N SER A 300 -15.28 7.28 10.07
CA SER A 300 -15.15 8.39 11.04
C SER A 300 -16.08 8.24 12.25
N LYS A 301 -17.24 7.57 12.07
CA LYS A 301 -18.24 7.30 13.11
C LYS A 301 -17.92 6.04 13.91
N GLN A 302 -17.55 4.96 13.23
CA GLN A 302 -17.33 3.66 13.85
C GLN A 302 -15.92 3.48 14.41
N GLN A 303 -14.93 4.15 13.80
CA GLN A 303 -13.51 4.09 14.13
C GLN A 303 -12.95 2.66 14.24
N THR A 304 -13.58 1.70 13.55
CA THR A 304 -13.13 0.31 13.52
C THR A 304 -12.29 0.06 12.28
N TRP A 305 -11.08 -0.43 12.49
CA TRP A 305 -10.23 -0.97 11.43
C TRP A 305 -10.47 -2.47 11.22
N CYS A 306 -11.01 -3.15 12.24
CA CYS A 306 -11.19 -4.60 12.25
C CYS A 306 -12.47 -4.98 11.49
N ASN A 307 -12.30 -5.77 10.42
CA ASN A 307 -13.38 -6.38 9.64
C ASN A 307 -14.52 -5.41 9.29
N PHE A 308 -14.17 -4.28 8.69
CA PHE A 308 -15.12 -3.22 8.39
C PHE A 308 -16.22 -3.71 7.43
N ILE A 309 -17.47 -3.64 7.88
CA ILE A 309 -18.62 -4.09 7.09
C ILE A 309 -18.91 -3.06 6.01
N GLY A 310 -19.00 -3.51 4.76
CA GLY A 310 -19.29 -2.67 3.60
C GLY A 310 -18.05 -2.23 2.80
N ALA A 311 -16.86 -2.70 3.18
CA ALA A 311 -15.68 -2.57 2.33
C ALA A 311 -15.83 -3.41 1.04
N GLY A 312 -15.12 -3.01 -0.02
CA GLY A 312 -15.08 -3.72 -1.30
C GLY A 312 -13.67 -3.70 -1.90
N LEU A 313 -13.39 -4.63 -2.82
CA LEU A 313 -12.10 -4.66 -3.52
C LEU A 313 -11.92 -3.37 -4.32
N GLY A 314 -10.77 -2.71 -4.15
CA GLY A 314 -10.44 -1.48 -4.85
C GLY A 314 -9.78 -1.69 -6.22
N PRO A 315 -9.09 -0.65 -6.73
CA PRO A 315 -8.30 -0.74 -7.95
C PRO A 315 -7.37 -1.96 -7.97
N ARG A 316 -7.15 -2.54 -9.16
CA ARG A 316 -6.19 -3.64 -9.29
C ARG A 316 -4.75 -3.10 -9.22
N PRO A 317 -3.79 -3.89 -8.70
CA PRO A 317 -2.38 -3.48 -8.69
C PRO A 317 -1.87 -3.11 -10.09
N GLN A 318 -1.19 -1.98 -10.21
CA GLN A 318 -0.65 -1.42 -11.45
C GLN A 318 0.67 -0.66 -11.22
#